data_AF-A0A661LCH3-F1
#
_entry.id   AF-A0A661LCH3-F1
#
_cell.length_a   1.000
_cell.length_b   1.000
_cell.length_c   1.000
_cell.angle_alpha   90.00
_cell.angle_beta   90.00
_cell.angle_gamma   90.00
#
_symmetry.space_group_name_H-M   'P 1'
#
loop_
_entity.id
_entity.type
_entity.pdbx_description
1 polymer ?
#
loop_
_entity_poly.entity_id
_entity_poly.type
_entity_poly.pdbx_seq_one_letter_code
_entity_poly.pdbx_strand_id
1 'polypeptide(L)' 'EGHAEGVEMSHEAAVGKIAQEQITYLMSRGLNEEEATSTIVRGFLSVDMPGLPPELKVEIDKAIEASDKDVM' A
#
# COMPACT_ATOMS: atom_id res chain seq x y z
N GLU A 1 21.71 -9.53 10.29
CA GLU A 1 22.44 -9.11 11.50
C GLU A 1 23.70 -8.38 11.08
N GLY A 2 24.10 -7.34 11.81
CA GLY A 2 25.31 -6.58 11.54
C GLY A 2 26.51 -7.25 12.23
N HIS A 3 27.53 -7.62 11.46
CA HIS A 3 28.72 -8.33 11.97
C HIS A 3 30.00 -7.47 11.95
N ALA A 4 29.90 -6.15 11.75
CA ALA A 4 31.03 -5.23 11.61
C ALA A 4 30.94 -4.00 12.53
N GLU A 5 32.10 -3.47 12.95
CA GLU A 5 32.19 -2.23 13.75
C GLU A 5 31.70 -1.02 12.95
N GLY A 6 30.92 -0.15 13.60
CA GLY A 6 30.35 1.06 12.99
C GLY A 6 29.04 0.87 12.22
N VAL A 7 28.41 -0.31 12.29
CA VAL A 7 27.10 -0.56 11.68
C VAL A 7 25.96 -0.01 12.55
N GLU A 8 25.10 0.80 11.95
CA GLU A 8 23.78 1.18 12.48
C GLU A 8 22.69 0.47 11.68
N MET A 9 21.72 -0.17 12.37
CA MET A 9 20.58 -0.83 11.74
C MET A 9 19.28 -0.37 12.41
N SER A 10 18.28 -0.04 11.60
CA SER A 10 16.90 0.16 12.04
C SER A 10 15.98 -0.88 11.41
N HIS A 11 14.90 -1.20 12.11
CA HIS A 11 13.83 -2.06 11.59
C HIS A 11 12.49 -1.50 12.03
N GLU A 12 11.58 -1.37 11.07
CA GLU A 12 10.21 -0.96 11.31
C GLU A 12 9.27 -2.03 10.75
N ALA A 13 8.26 -2.37 11.56
CA ALA A 13 7.19 -3.29 11.18
C ALA A 13 5.89 -2.78 11.80
N ALA A 14 4.80 -2.86 11.05
CA ALA A 14 3.47 -2.51 11.51
C ALA A 14 2.48 -3.60 11.09
N VAL A 15 1.60 -3.98 12.02
CA VAL A 15 0.49 -4.89 11.78
C VAL A 15 -0.75 -4.30 12.43
N GLY A 16 -1.84 -4.21 11.68
CA GLY A 16 -3.07 -3.59 12.15
C GLY A 16 -4.21 -3.75 11.15
N LYS A 17 -5.40 -3.34 11.58
CA LYS A 17 -6.57 -3.22 10.70
C LYS A 17 -6.52 -1.86 9.98
N ILE A 18 -7.23 -1.77 8.86
CA ILE A 18 -7.47 -0.48 8.20
C ILE A 18 -8.20 0.45 9.16
N ALA A 19 -7.78 1.72 9.20
CA ALA A 19 -8.36 2.70 10.11
C ALA A 19 -9.79 3.04 9.69
N GLN A 20 -10.77 2.66 10.53
CA GLN A 20 -12.19 2.86 10.23
C GLN A 20 -12.54 4.33 10.00
N GLU A 21 -11.89 5.25 10.71
CA GLU A 21 -12.09 6.69 10.52
C GLU A 21 -11.76 7.15 9.10
N GLN A 22 -10.73 6.57 8.47
CA GLN A 22 -10.36 6.86 7.08
C GLN A 22 -11.41 6.34 6.10
N ILE A 23 -11.98 5.16 6.37
CA ILE A 23 -13.10 4.60 5.59
C ILE A 23 -14.32 5.51 5.70
N THR A 24 -14.73 5.87 6.92
CA THR A 24 -15.88 6.77 7.15
C THR A 24 -15.66 8.13 6.50
N TYR A 25 -14.43 8.66 6.53
CA TYR A 25 -14.08 9.91 5.86
C TYR A 25 -14.29 9.79 4.34
N LEU A 26 -13.75 8.76 3.69
CA LEU A 26 -13.92 8.55 2.26
C LEU A 26 -15.38 8.30 1.87
N MET A 27 -16.13 7.58 2.70
CA MET A 27 -17.57 7.39 2.49
C MET A 27 -18.35 8.70 2.56
N SER A 28 -17.99 9.60 3.48
CA SER A 28 -18.58 10.95 3.55
C SER A 28 -18.34 11.79 2.29
N ARG A 29 -17.35 11.40 1.48
CA ARG A 29 -17.00 12.04 0.20
C ARG A 29 -17.69 11.37 -1.00
N GLY A 30 -18.57 10.39 -0.76
CA GLY A 30 -19.41 9.76 -1.77
C GLY A 30 -18.94 8.40 -2.26
N LEU A 31 -17.86 7.85 -1.69
CA LEU A 31 -17.44 6.47 -1.96
C LEU A 31 -18.31 5.49 -1.16
N ASN A 32 -18.55 4.31 -1.69
CA ASN A 32 -19.03 3.21 -0.85
C ASN A 32 -17.88 2.63 -0.02
N GLU A 33 -18.19 1.73 0.93
CA GLU A 33 -17.20 1.16 1.86
C GLU A 33 -16.10 0.37 1.13
N GLU A 34 -16.46 -0.34 0.06
CA GLU A 34 -15.56 -1.14 -0.76
C GLU A 34 -14.60 -0.25 -1.57
N GLU A 35 -15.14 0.77 -2.24
CA GLU A 35 -14.37 1.76 -2.97
C GLU A 35 -13.40 2.52 -2.05
N ALA A 36 -13.85 2.88 -0.84
CA ALA A 36 -13.01 3.50 0.17
C ALA A 36 -11.87 2.57 0.61
N THR A 37 -12.17 1.29 0.82
CA THR A 37 -11.19 0.27 1.21
C THR A 37 -10.15 0.06 0.11
N SER A 38 -10.58 -0.16 -1.13
CA SER A 38 -9.69 -0.31 -2.29
C SER A 38 -8.81 0.93 -2.48
N THR A 39 -9.37 2.13 -2.31
CA THR A 39 -8.60 3.38 -2.39
C THR A 39 -7.46 3.43 -1.37
N ILE A 40 -7.72 3.05 -0.11
CA ILE A 40 -6.70 3.01 0.93
C ILE A 40 -5.64 1.95 0.63
N VAL A 41 -6.06 0.73 0.22
CA VAL A 41 -5.14 -0.36 -0.11
C VAL A 41 -4.24 0.01 -1.28
N ARG A 42 -4.79 0.60 -2.34
CA ARG A 42 -4.00 1.10 -3.49
C ARG A 42 -2.99 2.15 -3.06
N GLY A 43 -3.39 3.12 -2.23
CA GLY A 43 -2.48 4.13 -1.71
C GLY A 43 -1.35 3.54 -0.85
N PHE A 44 -1.65 2.52 -0.05
CA PHE A 44 -0.67 1.80 0.76
C PHE A 44 0.34 1.02 -0.10
N LEU A 45 -0.12 0.38 -1.18
CA LEU A 45 0.72 -0.36 -2.11
C LEU A 45 1.50 0.56 -3.07
N SER A 46 1.00 1.77 -3.31
CA SER A 46 1.65 2.78 -4.16
C SER A 46 2.76 3.49 -3.39
N VAL A 47 3.89 2.80 -3.25
CA VAL A 47 5.12 3.40 -2.72
C VAL A 47 6.00 3.82 -3.90
N ASP A 48 6.32 5.11 -3.97
CA ASP A 48 7.32 5.59 -4.92
C ASP A 48 8.68 4.98 -4.57
N MET A 49 9.17 4.12 -5.45
CA MET A 49 10.50 3.51 -5.36
C MET A 49 11.46 4.30 -6.27
N PRO A 50 12.37 5.11 -5.70
CA PRO A 50 13.36 5.83 -6.49
C PRO A 50 14.19 4.86 -7.35
N GLY A 51 14.26 5.14 -8.65
CA GLY A 51 15.01 4.31 -9.59
C GLY A 51 14.29 3.08 -10.13
N LEU A 52 13.00 2.86 -9.78
CA LEU A 52 12.21 1.78 -10.38
C LEU A 52 11.99 2.04 -11.88
N PRO A 53 12.39 1.11 -12.77
CA PRO A 53 12.10 1.20 -14.20
C PRO A 53 10.60 1.34 -14.48
N PRO A 54 10.17 2.18 -15.43
CA PRO A 54 8.76 2.39 -15.74
C PRO A 54 8.00 1.10 -16.11
N GLU A 55 8.68 0.18 -16.80
CA GLU A 55 8.11 -1.12 -17.19
C GLU A 55 7.71 -1.97 -15.98
N LEU A 56 8.54 -1.96 -14.93
CA LEU A 56 8.24 -2.69 -13.68
C LEU A 56 7.13 -2.01 -12.89
N LYS A 57 7.05 -0.68 -12.93
CA LYS A 57 5.92 0.06 -12.34
C LYS A 57 4.59 -0.36 -12.99
N VAL A 58 4.56 -0.47 -14.31
CA VAL A 58 3.38 -0.91 -15.05
C VAL A 58 2.96 -2.33 -14.66
N GLU A 59 3.90 -3.27 -14.50
CA GLU A 59 3.57 -4.63 -14.07
C GLU A 59 3.06 -4.70 -12.62
N ILE A 60 3.59 -3.88 -11.72
CA ILE A 60 3.09 -3.75 -10.35
C ILE A 60 1.65 -3.21 -10.36
N ASP A 61 1.40 -2.14 -11.12
CA ASP A 61 0.06 -1.54 -11.22
C ASP A 61 -0.98 -2.56 -11.73
N LYS A 62 -0.60 -3.39 -12.73
CA LYS A 62 -1.45 -4.49 -13.21
C LYS A 62 -1.72 -5.56 -12.15
N ALA A 63 -0.71 -5.94 -11.38
CA ALA A 63 -0.84 -6.94 -10.33
C ALA A 63 -1.77 -6.47 -9.19
N ILE A 64 -1.69 -5.19 -8.85
CA ILE A 64 -2.59 -4.55 -7.88
C ILE A 64 -4.03 -4.55 -8.43
N GLU A 65 -4.23 -4.16 -9.69
CA GLU A 65 -5.56 -4.14 -10.30
C GLU A 65 -6.19 -5.54 -10.43
N ALA A 66 -5.39 -6.56 -10.73
CA ALA A 66 -5.86 -7.95 -10.77
C ALA A 66 -6.29 -8.44 -9.38
N SER A 67 -5.51 -8.12 -8.35
CA SER A 67 -5.80 -8.53 -6.97
C SER A 67 -7.08 -7.91 -6.44
N ASP A 68 -7.39 -6.67 -6.83
CA ASP A 68 -8.67 -6.04 -6.51
C ASP A 68 -9.86 -6.80 -7.12
N LYS A 69 -9.73 -7.34 -8.34
CA LYS A 69 -10.81 -8.07 -9.03
C LYS A 69 -11.06 -9.47 -8.46
N ASP A 70 -10.04 -10.10 -7.88
CA ASP A 70 -10.13 -11.46 -7.32
C ASP A 70 -10.75 -11.48 -5.90
N VAL A 71 -10.84 -10.33 -5.24
CA VAL A 71 -11.46 -10.17 -3.90
C VAL A 71 -12.95 -9.77 -4.01
N MET A 72 -13.41 -9.37 -5.21
CA MET A 72 -14.82 -9.10 -5.57
C MET A 72 -15.57 -10.37 -5.97
#